data_AF-A0A535BEH2-F1
#
_entry.id   AF-A0A535BEH2-F1
#
_cell.length_a   1.000
_cell.length_b   1.000
_cell.length_c   1.000
_cell.angle_alpha   90.00
_cell.angle_beta   90.00
_cell.angle_gamma   90.00
#
_symmetry.space_group_name_H-M   'P 1'
#
loop_
_entity.id
_entity.type
_entity.pdbx_description
1 polymer ?
#
loop_
_entity_poly.entity_id
_entity_poly.type
_entity_poly.pdbx_seq_one_letter_code
_entity_poly.pdbx_strand_id
1 'polypeptide(L)' 'MRVALAIVVPLVAALLQGSVVPFISIAGSRPNLVLLAAASWAVAAGAREAVWWAFLGGLAADLLSGGPLGATA' A
#
# COMPACT_ATOMS: atom_id res chain seq x y z
N MET A 1 -0.61 -17.49 11.45
CA MET A 1 -1.46 -16.27 11.52
C MET A 1 -0.72 -14.99 11.12
N ARG A 2 0.48 -14.69 11.66
CA ARG A 2 1.24 -13.46 11.33
C ARG A 2 1.59 -13.30 9.83
N VAL A 3 1.96 -14.39 9.15
CA VAL A 3 2.31 -14.35 7.72
C VAL A 3 1.10 -14.04 6.83
N ALA A 4 -0.08 -14.58 7.15
CA ALA A 4 -1.29 -14.30 6.39
C ALA A 4 -1.66 -12.81 6.47
N LEU A 5 -1.59 -12.21 7.66
CA LEU A 5 -1.79 -10.77 7.84
C LEU A 5 -0.77 -9.93 7.07
N ALA A 6 0.48 -10.39 7.01
CA ALA A 6 1.55 -9.70 6.29
C ALA A 6 1.35 -9.64 4.77
N ILE A 7 0.49 -10.50 4.20
CA ILE A 7 0.18 -10.50 2.78
C ILE A 7 -1.18 -9.85 2.54
N VAL A 8 -2.19 -10.21 3.35
CA VAL A 8 -3.57 -9.73 3.16
C VAL A 8 -3.67 -8.23 3.32
N VAL A 9 -3.03 -7.63 4.33
CA VAL A 9 -3.13 -6.19 4.59
C VAL A 9 -2.59 -5.33 3.43
N PRO A 10 -1.35 -5.53 2.93
CA PRO A 10 -0.87 -4.74 1.79
C PRO A 10 -1.65 -4.98 0.51
N LEU A 11 -2.17 -6.21 0.29
CA LEU A 11 -3.00 -6.51 -0.87
C LEU A 11 -4.35 -5.78 -0.83
N VAL A 12 -5.01 -5.77 0.32
CA VAL A 12 -6.26 -5.01 0.53
C VAL A 12 -6.00 -3.52 0.38
N ALA A 13 -4.89 -3.01 0.92
CA ALA A 13 -4.51 -1.61 0.73
C ALA A 13 -4.31 -1.26 -0.75
N ALA A 14 -3.66 -2.12 -1.53
CA ALA A 14 -3.48 -1.93 -2.98
C ALA A 14 -4.81 -1.99 -3.75
N LEU A 15 -5.72 -2.89 -3.38
CA LEU A 15 -7.06 -2.95 -3.97
C LEU A 15 -7.86 -1.67 -3.68
N LEU A 16 -7.85 -1.19 -2.45
CA LEU A 16 -8.49 0.07 -2.06
C LEU A 16 -7.82 1.27 -2.74
N GLN A 17 -6.50 1.22 -2.96
CA GLN A 17 -5.76 2.23 -3.72
C GLN A 17 -6.27 2.34 -5.15
N GLY A 18 -6.48 1.21 -5.84
CA GLY A 18 -6.97 1.20 -7.21
C GLY A 18 -8.46 1.53 -7.34
N SER A 19 -9.27 1.17 -6.35
CA SER A 19 -10.74 1.26 -6.43
C SER A 19 -11.35 2.47 -5.73
N VAL A 20 -10.84 2.88 -4.57
CA VAL A 20 -11.47 3.92 -3.74
C VAL A 20 -10.74 5.25 -3.84
N VAL A 21 -9.40 5.25 -3.84
CA VAL A 21 -8.60 6.48 -3.88
C VAL A 21 -8.82 7.36 -5.12
N PRO A 22 -9.18 6.84 -6.32
CA PRO A 22 -9.51 7.73 -7.44
C PRO A 22 -10.64 8.73 -7.14
N PHE A 23 -11.53 8.40 -6.19
CA PHE A 23 -12.64 9.24 -5.74
C PHE A 23 -12.30 10.17 -4.57
N ILE A 24 -11.09 10.06 -4.00
CA ILE A 24 -10.64 10.86 -2.86
C ILE A 24 -9.44 11.69 -3.32
N SER A 25 -9.62 13.00 -3.43
CA SER A 25 -8.53 13.95 -3.64
C SER A 25 -8.48 14.95 -2.49
N ILE A 26 -7.27 15.22 -1.99
CA ILE A 26 -7.01 16.21 -0.95
C ILE A 26 -6.03 17.20 -1.56
N ALA A 27 -6.47 18.45 -1.77
CA ALA A 27 -5.67 19.50 -2.40
C ALA A 27 -5.03 19.08 -3.76
N GLY A 28 -5.72 18.25 -4.54
CA GLY A 28 -5.22 17.73 -5.81
C GLY A 28 -4.26 16.54 -5.69
N SER A 29 -3.90 16.12 -4.47
CA SER A 29 -3.10 14.93 -4.20
C SER A 29 -3.97 13.74 -3.80
N ARG A 30 -3.47 12.54 -4.08
CA ARG A 30 -4.12 11.27 -3.73
C ARG A 30 -3.32 10.58 -2.62
N PRO A 31 -3.95 10.18 -1.51
CA PRO A 31 -3.25 9.45 -0.46
C PRO A 31 -2.75 8.10 -0.98
N ASN A 32 -1.55 7.70 -0.55
CA ASN A 32 -1.01 6.36 -0.82
C ASN A 32 -1.35 5.44 0.37
N LEU A 33 -2.42 4.65 0.22
CA LEU A 33 -2.92 3.76 1.27
C LEU A 33 -1.94 2.64 1.61
N VAL A 34 -1.18 2.15 0.61
CA VAL A 34 -0.14 1.14 0.83
C VAL A 34 0.95 1.71 1.76
N LEU A 35 1.42 2.91 1.47
CA LEU A 35 2.44 3.58 2.28
C LEU A 35 1.93 3.88 3.69
N LEU A 36 0.70 4.38 3.81
CA LEU A 36 0.08 4.66 5.12
C LEU A 36 -0.07 3.39 5.97
N ALA A 37 -0.49 2.28 5.37
CA ALA A 37 -0.60 1.00 6.07
C ALA A 37 0.77 0.48 6.53
N ALA A 38 1.78 0.53 5.65
CA ALA A 38 3.14 0.12 5.99
C ALA A 38 3.76 1.01 7.07
N ALA A 39 3.62 2.33 6.97
CA ALA A 39 4.12 3.29 7.98
C ALA A 39 3.44 3.08 9.34
N SER A 40 2.12 2.88 9.37
CA SER A 40 1.39 2.58 10.60
C SER A 40 1.89 1.28 11.24
N TRP A 41 2.17 0.27 10.42
CA TRP A 41 2.73 -1.00 10.91
C TRP A 41 4.17 -0.86 11.40
N ALA A 42 4.99 -0.02 10.75
CA ALA A 42 6.35 0.25 11.19
C ALA A 42 6.37 0.82 12.61
N VAL A 43 5.43 1.71 12.92
CA VAL A 43 5.24 2.29 14.26
C VAL A 43 4.73 1.24 15.25
N ALA A 44 3.76 0.41 14.86
CA ALA A 44 3.11 -0.53 15.77
C ALA A 44 3.92 -1.81 16.06
N ALA A 45 4.65 -2.32 15.07
CA ALA A 45 5.26 -3.66 15.10
C ALA A 45 6.71 -3.72 14.62
N GLY A 46 7.26 -2.60 14.12
CA GLY A 46 8.65 -2.48 13.72
C GLY A 46 8.88 -2.39 12.20
N ALA A 47 9.98 -1.75 11.82
CA ALA A 47 10.31 -1.43 10.43
C ALA A 47 10.62 -2.66 9.57
N ARG A 48 11.16 -3.74 10.16
CA ARG A 48 11.61 -4.92 9.42
C ARG A 48 10.48 -5.60 8.66
N GLU A 49 9.33 -5.80 9.31
CA GLU A 49 8.13 -6.35 8.69
C GLU A 49 7.45 -5.32 7.78
N ALA A 50 7.44 -4.04 8.16
CA ALA A 50 6.79 -2.98 7.40
C ALA A 50 7.42 -2.72 6.02
N VAL A 51 8.75 -2.87 5.88
CA VAL A 51 9.44 -2.76 4.59
C VAL A 51 8.88 -3.75 3.58
N TRP A 52 8.59 -4.99 4.01
CA TRP A 52 7.99 -5.98 3.12
C TRP A 52 6.56 -5.62 2.71
N TRP A 53 5.80 -4.96 3.60
CA TRP A 53 4.45 -4.51 3.30
C TRP A 53 4.46 -3.39 2.27
N ALA A 54 5.37 -2.42 2.42
CA ALA A 54 5.55 -1.34 1.46
C ALA A 54 5.95 -1.87 0.08
N PHE A 55 6.90 -2.81 0.04
CA PHE A 55 7.36 -3.40 -1.21
C PHE A 55 6.26 -4.21 -1.93
N LEU A 56 5.66 -5.19 -1.25
CA LEU A 56 4.65 -6.07 -1.85
C LEU A 56 3.37 -5.30 -2.21
N GLY A 57 2.94 -4.38 -1.34
CA GLY A 57 1.77 -3.55 -1.60
C GLY A 57 2.00 -2.57 -2.74
N GLY A 58 3.20 -1.98 -2.84
CA GLY A 58 3.56 -1.03 -3.90
C GLY A 58 3.60 -1.74 -5.26
N LEU A 59 4.25 -2.90 -5.31
CA LEU A 59 4.27 -3.75 -6.50
C LEU A 59 2.84 -4.13 -6.94
N ALA A 60 1.99 -4.54 -5.99
CA ALA A 60 0.59 -4.85 -6.31
C ALA A 60 -0.17 -3.62 -6.83
N ALA A 61 0.01 -2.45 -6.20
CA ALA A 61 -0.63 -1.21 -6.62
C ALA A 61 -0.20 -0.80 -8.04
N ASP A 62 1.08 -0.91 -8.35
CA ASP A 62 1.61 -0.62 -9.70
C ASP A 62 0.99 -1.55 -10.75
N LEU A 63 0.94 -2.87 -10.47
CA LEU A 63 0.33 -3.86 -11.36
C LEU A 63 -1.16 -3.61 -11.58
N LEU A 64 -1.89 -3.16 -10.54
CA LEU A 64 -3.31 -2.84 -10.62
C LEU A 64 -3.57 -1.49 -11.31
N SER A 65 -2.61 -0.58 -11.32
CA SER A 65 -2.77 0.77 -11.86
C SER A 65 -2.80 0.83 -13.40
N GLY A 66 -2.20 -0.16 -14.07
CA GLY A 66 -1.97 -0.14 -15.52
C GLY A 66 -0.93 0.90 -15.98
N GLY A 67 -0.28 1.61 -15.04
CA GLY A 67 0.77 2.58 -15.30
C GLY A 67 2.18 1.99 -15.21
N PRO A 68 3.23 2.83 -15.31
CA PRO A 68 4.62 2.39 -15.15
C PRO A 68 4.87 1.78 -13.77
N LEU A 69 5.65 0.70 -13.71
CA LEU A 69 6.13 0.15 -12.46
C LEU A 69 7.02 1.17 -11.73
N GLY A 70 6.87 1.28 -10.42
CA GLY A 70 7.58 2.23 -9.57
C GLY A 70 6.97 3.64 -9.54
N ALA A 71 5.84 3.88 -10.22
CA ALA A 71 5.17 5.19 -10.16
C ALA A 71 4.55 5.51 -8.79
N THR A 72 4.32 4.48 -7.96
CA THR A 72 3.77 4.62 -6.61
C THR A 72 4.83 4.53 -5.48
N ALA A 73 6.12 4.45 -5.85
CA ALA A 73 7.26 4.34 -4.94
C ALA A 73 7.71 5.68 -4.36
#